data_AF-A0A251W901-F1
#
_entry.id   AF-A0A251W901-F1
#
_cell.length_a   1.000
_cell.length_b   1.000
_cell.length_c   1.000
_cell.angle_alpha   90.00
_cell.angle_beta   90.00
_cell.angle_gamma   90.00
#
_symmetry.space_group_name_H-M   'P 1'
#
loop_
_entity.id
_entity.type
_entity.pdbx_description
1 polymer ?
#
loop_
_entity_poly.entity_id
_entity_poly.type
_entity_poly.pdbx_seq_one_letter_code
_entity_poly.pdbx_strand_id
1 'polypeptide(L)'
;MDFTDQENTLVCVGQFDPSGLPIMTSRHLSQYATVAFQVISLKTLIERSLPSENLQTAYIRHDDGSSIKIERSRDGFVAYLIPNDNN
;
A
#
# COMPACT_ATOMS: atom_id res chain seq x y z
N MET A 1 -12.23 -22.67 5.72
CA MET A 1 -10.80 -22.85 6.04
C MET A 1 -10.39 -21.60 6.81
N ASP A 2 -10.04 -21.80 8.08
CA ASP A 2 -9.55 -20.74 8.97
C ASP A 2 -8.27 -20.14 8.39
N PHE A 3 -8.26 -18.83 8.21
CA PHE A 3 -7.06 -18.06 7.95
C PHE A 3 -6.38 -17.84 9.31
N THR A 4 -5.60 -18.81 9.75
CA THR A 4 -4.69 -18.63 10.89
C THR A 4 -3.76 -17.47 10.57
N ASP A 5 -3.75 -16.48 11.46
CA ASP A 5 -2.80 -15.37 11.56
C ASP A 5 -1.37 -15.87 11.36
N GLN A 6 -0.86 -15.84 10.13
CA GLN A 6 0.56 -15.69 9.91
C GLN A 6 0.89 -14.26 10.38
N GLU A 7 1.75 -14.15 11.39
CA GLU A 7 2.39 -12.88 11.79
C GLU A 7 3.27 -12.38 10.63
N ASN A 8 2.67 -12.00 9.50
CA ASN A 8 3.37 -11.28 8.45
C ASN A 8 3.80 -9.96 9.06
N THR A 9 5.11 -9.80 9.26
CA THR A 9 5.68 -8.56 9.79
C THR A 9 5.38 -7.45 8.80
N LEU A 10 4.34 -6.66 9.07
CA LEU A 10 3.96 -5.50 8.27
C LEU A 10 4.79 -4.30 8.71
N VAL A 11 5.74 -3.89 7.87
CA VAL A 11 6.53 -2.69 8.14
C VAL A 11 5.80 -1.48 7.58
N CYS A 12 5.39 -0.53 8.42
CA CYS A 12 4.70 0.68 7.97
C CYS A 12 5.63 1.54 7.09
N VAL A 13 5.25 1.74 5.83
CA VAL A 13 5.93 2.64 4.88
C VAL A 13 5.47 4.08 5.12
N GLY A 14 4.17 4.28 5.29
CA GLY A 14 3.61 5.59 5.57
C GLY A 14 2.09 5.66 5.53
N GLN A 15 1.57 6.80 5.96
CA GLN A 15 0.17 7.20 5.88
C GLN A 15 0.03 8.36 4.90
N PHE A 16 -1.01 8.30 4.08
CA PHE A 16 -1.29 9.26 3.02
C PHE A 16 -2.71 9.76 3.16
N ASP A 17 -2.94 11.02 2.79
CA ASP A 17 -4.26 11.61 2.75
C ASP A 17 -5.09 11.04 1.58
N PRO A 18 -6.38 11.41 1.43
CA PRO A 18 -7.22 10.91 0.34
C PRO A 18 -6.75 11.31 -1.07
N SER A 19 -5.87 12.30 -1.21
CA SER A 19 -5.24 12.69 -2.48
C SER A 19 -3.93 11.93 -2.75
N GLY A 20 -3.47 11.12 -1.79
CA GLY A 20 -2.22 10.39 -1.84
C GLY A 20 -1.02 11.16 -1.30
N LEU A 21 -1.19 12.38 -0.79
CA LEU A 21 -0.07 13.13 -0.22
C LEU A 21 0.39 12.52 1.10
N PRO A 22 1.70 12.39 1.34
CA PRO A 22 2.22 11.78 2.56
C PRO A 22 1.92 12.66 3.78
N ILE A 23 1.24 12.07 4.78
CA ILE A 23 1.05 12.64 6.12
C ILE A 23 2.24 12.26 7.00
N MET A 24 2.65 10.99 6.93
CA MET A 24 3.76 10.43 7.69
C MET A 24 4.46 9.36 6.86
N THR A 25 5.79 9.35 6.84
CA THR A 25 6.57 8.31 6.16
C THR A 25 7.73 7.84 7.02
N SER A 26 8.03 6.55 6.92
CA SER A 26 9.22 5.97 7.53
C SER A 26 10.46 6.43 6.75
N ARG A 27 11.37 7.16 7.41
CA ARG A 27 12.56 7.77 6.76
C ARG A 27 13.39 6.78 5.95
N HIS A 28 13.53 5.56 6.46
CA HIS A 28 14.30 4.48 5.83
C HIS A 28 13.59 3.83 4.62
N LEU A 29 12.32 4.17 4.39
CA LEU A 29 11.46 3.59 3.35
C LEU A 29 10.92 4.65 2.38
N SER A 30 11.60 5.79 2.25
CA SER A 30 11.15 6.93 1.45
C SER A 30 10.89 6.57 -0.03
N GLN A 31 11.67 5.66 -0.60
CA GLN A 31 11.46 5.16 -1.96
C GLN A 31 10.12 4.42 -2.09
N TYR A 32 9.81 3.54 -1.15
CA TYR A 32 8.51 2.84 -1.09
C TYR A 32 7.35 3.81 -0.91
N ALA A 33 7.55 4.90 -0.16
CA ALA A 33 6.54 5.94 0.01
C ALA A 33 6.27 6.70 -1.31
N THR A 34 7.31 6.96 -2.12
CA THR A 34 7.14 7.54 -3.46
C THR A 34 6.35 6.62 -4.39
N VAL A 35 6.67 5.32 -4.39
CA VAL A 35 5.91 4.33 -5.18
C VAL A 35 4.46 4.27 -4.71
N ALA A 36 4.22 4.27 -3.40
CA ALA A 36 2.87 4.28 -2.85
C ALA A 36 2.06 5.50 -3.30
N PHE A 37 2.65 6.71 -3.28
CA PHE A 37 2.01 7.91 -3.81
C PHE A 37 1.61 7.78 -5.29
N GLN A 38 2.51 7.27 -6.13
CA GLN A 38 2.24 7.07 -7.56
C GLN A 38 1.07 6.11 -7.78
N VAL A 39 1.03 5.02 -7.00
CA VAL A 39 -0.03 4.00 -7.09
C VAL A 39 -1.36 4.54 -6.60
N ILE A 40 -1.40 5.31 -5.50
CA ILE A 40 -2.62 5.96 -5.01
C ILE A 40 -3.16 6.94 -6.07
N SER A 41 -2.26 7.71 -6.69
CA SER A 41 -2.62 8.67 -7.73
C SER A 41 -3.24 7.97 -8.95
N LEU A 42 -2.60 6.89 -9.43
CA LEU A 42 -3.09 6.09 -10.54
C LEU A 42 -4.43 5.44 -10.22
N LYS A 43 -4.56 4.85 -9.02
CA LYS A 43 -5.79 4.23 -8.54
C LYS A 43 -6.94 5.23 -8.50
N THR A 44 -6.70 6.43 -7.97
CA THR A 44 -7.71 7.50 -7.94
C THR A 44 -8.15 7.91 -9.35
N LEU A 45 -7.22 7.94 -10.31
CA LEU A 45 -7.54 8.21 -11.71
C LEU A 45 -8.40 7.10 -12.33
N ILE A 46 -8.08 5.84 -12.05
CA ILE A 46 -8.83 4.67 -12.51
C ILE A 46 -10.25 4.68 -11.92
N GLU A 47 -10.41 4.87 -10.60
CA GLU A 47 -11.71 4.93 -9.92
C GLU A 47 -12.63 6.01 -10.53
N ARG A 48 -12.06 7.16 -10.91
CA ARG A 48 -12.81 8.24 -11.57
C ARG A 48 -13.19 7.93 -13.01
N SER A 49 -12.38 7.11 -13.68
CA SER A 49 -12.59 6.74 -15.08
C SER A 49 -13.50 5.51 -15.23
N LEU A 50 -13.51 4.64 -14.22
CA LEU A 50 -14.24 3.37 -14.17
C LEU A 50 -15.00 3.26 -12.82
N PRO A 51 -16.20 3.85 -12.70
CA PRO A 51 -16.92 3.98 -11.43
C PRO A 51 -17.30 2.66 -10.74
N SER A 52 -17.22 1.53 -11.46
CA SER A 52 -17.51 0.19 -10.94
C SER A 52 -16.35 -0.43 -10.14
N GLU A 53 -15.15 0.14 -10.21
CA GLU A 53 -13.95 -0.39 -9.57
C GLU A 53 -13.73 0.30 -8.21
N ASN A 54 -14.28 -0.25 -7.12
CA ASN A 54 -13.91 0.19 -5.79
C ASN A 54 -12.71 -0.62 -5.29
N LEU A 55 -11.53 -0.19 -5.70
CA LEU A 55 -10.28 -0.86 -5.32
C LEU A 55 -10.01 -0.54 -3.85
N GLN A 56 -10.23 -1.48 -2.95
CA GLN A 56 -9.95 -1.25 -1.51
C GLN A 56 -8.44 -1.35 -1.23
N THR A 57 -7.78 -2.34 -1.83
CA THR A 57 -6.38 -2.66 -1.60
C THR A 57 -5.61 -2.73 -2.92
N ALA A 58 -4.37 -2.29 -2.93
CA ALA A 58 -3.43 -2.46 -4.04
C ALA A 58 -2.16 -3.16 -3.55
N TYR A 59 -1.56 -3.98 -4.42
CA TYR A 59 -0.31 -4.68 -4.15
C TYR A 59 0.70 -4.37 -5.25
N ILE A 60 1.92 -3.97 -4.86
CA ILE A 60 3.08 -3.88 -5.75
C ILE A 60 4.01 -5.03 -5.37
N ARG A 61 4.20 -5.98 -6.28
CA ARG A 61 5.10 -7.13 -6.06
C ARG A 61 6.47 -6.83 -6.62
N HIS A 62 7.50 -7.14 -5.85
CA HIS A 62 8.88 -7.00 -6.24
C HIS A 62 9.45 -8.37 -6.66
N ASP A 63 10.50 -8.36 -7.48
CA ASP A 63 11.14 -9.59 -7.99
C ASP A 63 11.80 -10.41 -6.86
N ASP A 64 12.17 -9.75 -5.77
CA ASP A 64 12.73 -10.38 -4.57
C ASP A 64 11.68 -11.08 -3.69
N GLY A 65 10.41 -11.10 -4.12
CA GLY A 65 9.28 -11.69 -3.41
C GLY A 65 8.65 -10.77 -2.35
N SER A 66 9.24 -9.62 -2.05
CA SER A 66 8.62 -8.62 -1.17
C SER A 66 7.45 -7.93 -1.88
N SER A 67 6.57 -7.29 -1.11
CA SER A 67 5.43 -6.58 -1.66
C SER A 67 5.10 -5.33 -0.88
N ILE A 68 4.69 -4.27 -1.56
CA ILE A 68 4.05 -3.11 -0.94
C ILE A 68 2.54 -3.33 -0.98
N LYS A 69 1.89 -3.30 0.19
CA LYS A 69 0.43 -3.34 0.34
C LYS A 69 -0.07 -1.93 0.65
N ILE A 70 -1.03 -1.44 -0.12
CA ILE A 70 -1.66 -0.13 0.09
C ILE A 70 -3.14 -0.36 0.37
N GLU A 71 -3.60 0.04 1.54
CA GLU A 71 -4.98 -0.11 1.97
C GLU A 71 -5.65 1.24 2.13
N ARG A 72 -6.90 1.32 1.68
CA ARG A 72 -7.76 2.48 1.97
C ARG A 72 -8.15 2.45 3.45
N SER A 73 -7.97 3.57 4.13
CA SER A 73 -8.44 3.80 5.49
C SER A 73 -9.56 4.84 5.48
N ARG A 74 -10.16 5.11 6.65
CA ARG A 74 -11.19 6.15 6.78
C ARG A 74 -10.68 7.54 6.37
N ASP A 75 -9.40 7.80 6.61
CA ASP A 75 -8.79 9.13 6.47
C ASP A 75 -7.83 9.22 5.27
N GLY A 76 -7.79 8.20 4.40
CA GLY A 76 -6.91 8.16 3.23
C GLY A 76 -6.38 6.77 2.95
N PHE A 77 -5.07 6.60 3.02
CA PHE A 77 -4.39 5.34 2.72
C PHE A 77 -3.26 5.04 3.70
N VAL A 78 -2.99 3.76 3.91
CA VAL A 78 -1.81 3.28 4.64
C VAL A 78 -1.05 2.30 3.76
N ALA A 79 0.27 2.48 3.66
CA ALA A 79 1.15 1.59 2.93
C ALA A 79 2.04 0.79 3.89
N TYR A 80 2.19 -0.49 3.59
CA TYR A 80 3.00 -1.45 4.33
C TYR A 80 3.96 -2.14 3.37
N LEU A 81 5.16 -2.44 3.85
CA LEU A 81 6.08 -3.36 3.22
C LEU A 81 5.88 -4.73 3.87
N ILE A 82 5.57 -5.72 3.03
CA ILE A 82 5.52 -7.13 3.36
C ILE A 82 6.85 -7.70 2.88
N PRO A 83 7.78 -8.09 3.78
CA PRO A 83 9.00 -8.76 3.39
C PRO A 83 8.67 -10.10 2.71
N ASN A 84 9.60 -10.59 1.87
CA ASN A 84 9.49 -11.95 1.35
C ASN A 84 9.65 -12.94 2.51
N ASP A 85 8.71 -13.86 2.68
CA ASP A 85 8.80 -14.97 3.64
C ASP A 85 9.79 -16.03 3.14
N ASN A 86 11.04 -15.64 2.90
CA ASN A 86 12.16 -16.56 2.76
C ASN A 86 13.00 -16.43 4.03
N ASN A 87 12.74 -17.36 4.96
CA ASN A 87 13.55 -17.69 6.13
C ASN A 87 15.05 -17.41 5.96
#